data_AF-A0A2V2S8T7-F1
#
_entry.id   AF-A0A2V2S8T7-F1
#
_cell.length_a   1.000
_cell.length_b   1.000
_cell.length_c   1.000
_cell.angle_alpha   90.00
_cell.angle_beta   90.00
_cell.angle_gamma   90.00
#
_symmetry.space_group_name_H-M   'P 1'
#
loop_
_entity.id
_entity.type
_entity.pdbx_description
1 polymer ?
#
loop_
_entity_poly.entity_id
_entity_poly.type
_entity_poly.pdbx_seq_one_letter_code
_entity_poly.pdbx_strand_id
1 'polypeptide(L)'
;MKTTDPNSPPPKQTLYWQKALLWQSLGFLIIIVLTWSDALFDLAHAIFGREHQATDWNRTAIVTVVIVLLWIISAYKVYRVVSRLSYLESFLHVCAWCRKIEHEHSWMSLEEHFNRKTGRRASHGICPECSKKMLSEVEAEGKS
;
A
#
# COMPACT_ATOMS: atom_id res chain seq x y z
N MET A 1 -25.69 -13.59 -8.74
CA MET A 1 -24.31 -13.64 -9.24
C MET A 1 -24.02 -12.28 -9.87
N LYS A 2 -23.35 -11.37 -9.14
CA LYS A 2 -23.09 -9.99 -9.62
C LYS A 2 -22.07 -10.06 -10.76
N THR A 3 -22.45 -9.55 -11.93
CA THR A 3 -21.55 -9.33 -13.06
C THR A 3 -20.49 -8.31 -12.65
N THR A 4 -19.25 -8.77 -12.49
CA THR A 4 -18.11 -7.90 -12.27
C THR A 4 -17.91 -7.04 -13.51
N ASP A 5 -18.12 -5.72 -13.37
CA ASP A 5 -17.89 -4.75 -14.43
C ASP A 5 -16.40 -4.79 -14.85
N PRO A 6 -16.09 -5.06 -16.14
CA PRO A 6 -14.71 -5.11 -16.63
C PRO A 6 -13.98 -3.77 -16.58
N ASN A 7 -14.67 -2.66 -16.31
CA ASN A 7 -14.09 -1.32 -16.14
C ASN A 7 -13.99 -0.87 -14.67
N SER A 8 -14.16 -1.78 -13.72
CA SER A 8 -13.94 -1.44 -12.30
C SER A 8 -12.44 -1.37 -12.00
N PRO A 9 -11.90 -0.20 -11.59
CA PRO A 9 -10.48 -0.08 -11.27
C PRO A 9 -10.16 -0.87 -10.00
N PRO A 10 -8.94 -1.41 -9.87
CA PRO A 10 -8.52 -2.03 -8.62
C PRO A 10 -8.64 -0.99 -7.49
N PRO A 11 -9.23 -1.37 -6.34
CA PRO A 11 -9.43 -0.44 -5.23
C PRO A 11 -8.07 0.10 -4.77
N LYS A 12 -7.97 1.42 -4.61
CA LYS A 12 -6.76 2.12 -4.14
C LYS A 12 -6.33 1.52 -2.79
N GLN A 13 -5.31 0.65 -2.79
CA GLN A 13 -4.94 -0.19 -1.63
C GLN A 13 -4.20 0.59 -0.53
N THR A 14 -3.71 1.79 -0.85
CA THR A 14 -2.84 2.60 -0.01
C THR A 14 -3.46 3.02 1.34
N LEU A 15 -4.79 3.13 1.43
CA LEU A 15 -5.46 3.64 2.63
C LEU A 15 -5.90 2.55 3.64
N TYR A 16 -6.00 1.28 3.22
CA TYR A 16 -6.50 0.21 4.08
C TYR A 16 -5.46 -0.34 5.04
N TRP A 17 -4.18 -0.34 4.66
CA TRP A 17 -3.10 -0.89 5.49
C TRP A 17 -2.81 -0.08 6.74
N GLN A 18 -2.91 1.25 6.66
CA GLN A 18 -2.79 2.13 7.84
C GLN A 18 -3.89 1.81 8.86
N LYS A 19 -5.13 1.64 8.41
CA LYS A 19 -6.24 1.25 9.28
C LYS A 19 -6.04 -0.15 9.85
N ALA A 20 -5.58 -1.12 9.06
CA ALA A 20 -5.31 -2.48 9.53
C ALA A 20 -4.22 -2.52 10.62
N LEU A 21 -3.11 -1.79 10.43
CA LEU A 21 -2.05 -1.67 11.43
C LEU A 21 -2.53 -0.96 12.70
N LEU A 22 -3.36 0.07 12.56
CA LEU A 22 -3.95 0.78 13.71
C LEU A 22 -4.86 -0.15 14.53
N TRP A 23 -5.80 -0.86 13.90
CA TRP A 23 -6.67 -1.82 14.59
C TRP A 23 -5.88 -2.95 15.25
N GLN A 24 -4.84 -3.43 14.58
CA GLN A 24 -3.93 -4.41 15.15
C GLN A 24 -3.23 -3.84 16.40
N SER A 25 -2.59 -2.67 16.30
CA SER A 25 -1.93 -2.03 17.45
C SER A 25 -2.87 -1.75 18.61
N LEU A 26 -4.13 -1.36 18.33
CA LEU A 26 -5.16 -1.12 19.34
C LEU A 26 -5.50 -2.40 20.12
N GLY A 27 -5.65 -3.53 19.42
CA GLY A 27 -5.91 -4.82 20.07
C GLY A 27 -4.79 -5.26 21.01
N PHE A 28 -3.53 -5.13 20.58
CA PHE A 28 -2.38 -5.46 21.43
C PHE A 28 -2.21 -4.48 22.61
N LEU A 29 -2.50 -3.19 22.41
CA LEU A 29 -2.48 -2.19 23.46
C LEU A 29 -3.55 -2.47 24.52
N ILE A 30 -4.75 -2.87 24.12
CA ILE A 30 -5.82 -3.30 25.04
C ILE A 30 -5.36 -4.52 25.86
N ILE A 31 -4.73 -5.53 25.24
CA ILE A 31 -4.22 -6.71 25.96
C ILE A 31 -3.13 -6.31 26.96
N ILE A 32 -2.20 -5.42 26.60
CA ILE A 32 -1.14 -4.93 27.49
C ILE A 32 -1.74 -4.14 28.66
N VAL A 33 -2.70 -3.27 28.39
CA VAL A 33 -3.41 -2.50 29.43
C VAL A 33 -4.18 -3.42 30.36
N LEU A 34 -4.89 -4.43 29.85
CA LEU A 34 -5.58 -5.42 30.69
C LEU A 34 -4.58 -6.23 31.54
N THR A 35 -3.41 -6.57 31.00
CA THR A 35 -2.34 -7.27 31.74
C THR A 35 -1.77 -6.40 32.86
N TRP A 36 -1.63 -5.09 32.64
CA TRP A 36 -1.19 -4.14 33.65
C TRP A 36 -2.29 -3.81 34.66
N SER A 37 -3.56 -3.73 34.25
CA SER A 37 -4.70 -3.47 35.12
C SER A 37 -4.95 -4.61 36.12
N ASP A 38 -4.65 -5.86 35.76
CA ASP A 38 -4.65 -6.99 36.70
C ASP A 38 -3.64 -6.77 37.85
N ALA A 39 -2.45 -6.23 37.52
CA ALA A 39 -1.42 -5.91 38.50
C ALA A 39 -1.68 -4.62 39.30
N LEU A 40 -2.42 -3.66 38.75
CA LEU A 40 -2.67 -2.33 39.36
C LEU A 40 -3.95 -2.27 40.19
N PHE A 41 -4.97 -3.08 39.86
CA PHE A 41 -6.30 -2.97 40.47
C PHE A 41 -6.79 -4.24 41.19
N ASP A 42 -6.04 -5.35 41.13
CA ASP A 42 -6.50 -6.65 41.66
C ASP A 42 -7.96 -6.96 41.26
N LEU A 43 -8.30 -6.57 40.01
CA LEU A 43 -9.69 -6.55 39.53
C LEU A 43 -10.25 -7.97 39.41
N ALA A 44 -9.36 -8.94 39.18
CA ALA A 44 -9.67 -10.37 39.23
C ALA A 44 -10.05 -10.82 40.65
N HIS A 45 -9.45 -10.24 41.70
CA HIS A 45 -9.82 -10.52 43.08
C HIS A 45 -11.23 -9.98 43.41
N ALA A 46 -11.53 -8.76 42.96
CA ALA A 46 -12.86 -8.13 43.17
C ALA A 46 -14.00 -8.88 42.45
N ILE A 47 -13.72 -9.62 41.37
CA ILE A 47 -14.73 -10.34 40.58
C ILE A 47 -14.77 -11.85 40.89
N PHE A 48 -13.63 -12.49 41.17
CA PHE A 48 -13.52 -13.97 41.26
C PHE A 48 -13.19 -14.53 42.66
N GLY A 49 -13.00 -13.70 43.69
CA GLY A 49 -12.96 -14.14 45.10
C GLY A 49 -11.99 -15.29 45.40
N ARG A 50 -10.80 -15.33 44.78
CA ARG A 50 -9.76 -16.34 45.06
C ARG A 50 -8.64 -15.79 45.96
N GLU A 51 -8.09 -16.68 46.80
CA GLU A 51 -7.06 -16.43 47.80
C GLU A 51 -5.73 -15.91 47.23
N HIS A 52 -5.02 -15.12 48.03
CA HIS A 52 -3.75 -14.44 47.75
C HIS A 52 -2.71 -15.35 47.10
N GLN A 53 -2.52 -15.20 45.79
CA GLN A 53 -1.32 -15.67 45.11
C GLN A 53 -0.39 -14.47 44.98
N ALA A 54 0.75 -14.51 45.68
CA ALA A 54 1.77 -13.47 45.60
C ALA A 54 2.12 -13.21 44.12
N THR A 55 1.79 -12.03 43.63
CA THR A 55 2.03 -11.62 42.25
C THR A 55 3.54 -11.52 42.02
N ASP A 56 4.12 -12.57 41.47
CA ASP A 56 5.52 -12.58 41.04
C ASP A 56 5.70 -11.60 39.87
N TRP A 57 6.33 -10.46 40.12
CA TRP A 57 6.64 -9.42 39.12
C TRP A 57 7.35 -9.96 37.87
N ASN A 58 8.14 -11.03 38.05
CA ASN A 58 8.84 -11.72 36.96
C ASN A 58 7.87 -12.39 35.98
N ARG A 59 6.74 -12.91 36.45
CA ARG A 59 5.73 -13.59 35.61
C ARG A 59 5.04 -12.58 34.70
N THR A 60 4.68 -11.41 35.21
CA THR A 60 4.05 -10.32 34.44
C THR A 60 5.02 -9.72 33.42
N ALA A 61 6.30 -9.56 33.79
CA ALA A 61 7.35 -9.12 32.88
C ALA A 61 7.54 -10.08 31.69
N ILE A 62 7.57 -11.40 31.93
CA ILE A 62 7.71 -12.39 30.86
C ILE A 62 6.52 -12.35 29.89
N VAL A 63 5.29 -12.29 30.41
CA VAL A 63 4.07 -12.27 29.58
C VAL A 63 4.01 -11.03 28.69
N THR A 64 4.33 -9.86 29.23
CA THR A 64 4.35 -8.60 28.45
C THR A 64 5.43 -8.63 27.36
N VAL A 65 6.63 -9.14 27.65
CA VAL A 65 7.69 -9.31 26.64
C VAL A 65 7.24 -10.23 25.51
N VAL A 66 6.61 -11.36 25.82
CA VAL A 66 6.11 -12.31 24.81
C VAL A 66 5.04 -11.66 23.91
N ILE A 67 4.10 -10.90 24.50
CA ILE A 67 3.05 -10.19 23.75
C ILE A 67 3.65 -9.13 22.81
N VAL A 68 4.63 -8.36 23.29
CA VAL A 68 5.32 -7.34 22.48
C VAL A 68 6.10 -7.99 21.34
N LEU A 69 6.79 -9.11 21.57
CA LEU A 69 7.51 -9.83 20.52
C LEU A 69 6.55 -10.35 19.44
N LEU A 70 5.42 -10.94 19.83
CA LEU A 70 4.38 -11.39 18.89
C LEU A 70 3.81 -10.22 18.09
N TRP A 71 3.61 -9.06 18.72
CA TRP A 71 3.16 -7.85 18.05
C TRP A 71 4.17 -7.36 17.00
N ILE A 72 5.46 -7.28 17.35
CA ILE A 72 6.53 -6.87 16.43
C ILE A 72 6.61 -7.82 15.22
N ILE A 73 6.57 -9.13 15.46
CA ILE A 73 6.61 -10.14 14.38
C ILE A 73 5.41 -9.96 13.44
N SER A 74 4.23 -9.76 13.99
CA SER A 74 3.01 -9.59 13.20
C SER A 74 3.04 -8.29 12.38
N ALA A 75 3.47 -7.17 12.98
CA ALA A 75 3.65 -5.90 12.29
C ALA A 75 4.68 -6.00 11.13
N TYR A 76 5.78 -6.73 11.34
CA TYR A 76 6.79 -6.98 10.32
C TYR A 76 6.23 -7.74 9.11
N LYS A 77 5.38 -8.75 9.32
CA LYS A 77 4.74 -9.51 8.23
C LYS A 77 3.83 -8.62 7.40
N VAL A 78 3.02 -7.79 8.04
CA VAL A 78 2.14 -6.84 7.36
C VAL A 78 2.98 -5.88 6.51
N TYR A 79 3.99 -5.24 7.10
CA TYR A 79 4.88 -4.32 6.38
C TYR A 79 5.50 -4.94 5.12
N ARG A 80 5.98 -6.18 5.21
CA ARG A 80 6.64 -6.88 4.09
C ARG A 80 5.69 -7.14 2.92
N VAL A 81 4.43 -7.45 3.20
CA VAL A 81 3.41 -7.68 2.17
C VAL A 81 3.04 -6.38 1.48
N VAL A 82 2.83 -5.30 2.24
CA VAL A 82 2.51 -3.98 1.70
C VAL A 82 3.63 -3.44 0.83
N SER A 83 4.89 -3.56 1.26
CA SER A 83 6.05 -3.08 0.51
C SER A 83 6.18 -3.73 -0.88
N ARG A 84 5.76 -4.99 -1.03
CA ARG A 84 5.73 -5.68 -2.34
C ARG A 84 4.61 -5.17 -3.25
N LEU A 85 3.49 -4.75 -2.68
CA LEU A 85 2.34 -4.24 -3.44
C LEU A 85 2.61 -2.83 -3.99
N SER A 86 3.26 -1.95 -3.21
CA SER A 86 3.63 -0.61 -3.67
C SER A 86 4.57 -0.61 -4.87
N TYR A 87 5.31 -1.69 -5.10
CA TYR A 87 6.16 -1.86 -6.28
C TYR A 87 5.36 -2.15 -7.56
N LEU A 88 4.16 -2.73 -7.46
CA LEU A 88 3.28 -2.97 -8.61
C LEU A 88 2.36 -1.77 -8.92
N GLU A 89 2.14 -0.87 -7.96
CA GLU A 89 1.38 0.37 -8.21
C GLU A 89 2.16 1.40 -9.05
N SER A 90 3.45 1.21 -9.32
CA SER A 90 4.23 2.11 -10.19
C SER A 90 4.02 1.87 -11.69
N PHE A 91 3.24 0.86 -12.08
CA PHE A 91 2.93 0.62 -13.48
C PHE A 91 1.83 1.56 -13.95
N LEU A 92 2.16 2.44 -14.90
CA LEU A 92 1.18 3.27 -15.60
C LEU A 92 0.25 2.38 -16.43
N HIS A 93 -1.06 2.47 -16.16
CA HIS A 93 -2.06 1.79 -16.98
C HIS A 93 -2.19 2.54 -18.31
N VAL A 94 -1.67 1.93 -19.38
CA VAL A 94 -1.67 2.49 -20.74
C VAL A 94 -2.56 1.65 -21.63
N CYS A 95 -3.46 2.28 -22.38
CA CYS A 95 -4.30 1.59 -23.36
C CYS A 95 -3.42 0.98 -24.47
N ALA A 96 -3.54 -0.33 -24.71
CA ALA A 96 -2.78 -1.03 -25.74
C ALA A 96 -3.05 -0.52 -27.17
N TRP A 97 -4.24 0.04 -27.41
CA TRP A 97 -4.66 0.52 -28.74
C TRP A 97 -4.29 1.97 -28.98
N CYS A 98 -4.74 2.88 -28.12
CA CYS A 98 -4.60 4.33 -28.33
C CYS A 98 -3.48 4.98 -27.51
N ARG A 99 -2.75 4.22 -26.69
CA ARG A 99 -1.66 4.70 -25.81
C ARG A 99 -2.05 5.82 -24.83
N LYS A 100 -3.35 5.99 -24.57
CA LYS A 100 -3.84 6.89 -23.51
C LYS A 100 -3.50 6.33 -22.13
N ILE A 101 -3.23 7.22 -21.19
CA ILE A 101 -3.00 6.88 -19.78
C ILE A 101 -4.32 7.03 -19.04
N GLU A 102 -4.66 6.03 -18.23
CA GLU A 102 -5.74 6.16 -17.27
C GLU A 102 -5.24 6.83 -15.99
N HIS A 103 -5.85 7.96 -15.62
CA HIS A 103 -5.54 8.69 -14.40
C HIS A 103 -6.83 9.12 -13.71
N GLU A 104 -7.01 8.69 -12.46
CA GLU A 104 -8.15 9.05 -11.61
C GLU A 104 -9.51 8.93 -12.32
N HIS A 105 -9.76 7.78 -12.96
CA HIS A 105 -11.03 7.46 -13.63
C HIS A 105 -11.27 8.25 -14.94
N SER A 106 -10.25 8.92 -15.46
CA SER A 106 -10.29 9.61 -16.76
C SER A 106 -9.16 9.11 -17.67
N TRP A 107 -9.50 8.86 -18.93
CA TRP A 107 -8.51 8.59 -19.97
C TRP A 107 -7.97 9.91 -20.50
N MET A 108 -6.69 10.15 -20.29
CA MET A 108 -6.01 11.36 -20.76
C MET A 108 -4.85 11.00 -21.69
N SER A 109 -4.47 11.96 -22.53
CA SER A 109 -3.31 11.78 -23.40
C SER A 109 -2.02 11.81 -22.57
N LEU A 110 -0.94 11.27 -23.13
CA LEU A 110 0.37 11.28 -22.49
C LEU A 110 0.81 12.72 -22.18
N GLU A 111 0.57 13.63 -23.11
CA GLU A 111 0.91 15.05 -23.01
C GLU A 111 0.14 15.73 -21.88
N GLU A 112 -1.17 15.44 -21.75
CA GLU A 112 -1.99 16.00 -20.68
C GLU A 112 -1.55 15.47 -19.31
N HIS A 113 -1.25 14.17 -19.22
CA HIS A 113 -0.72 13.57 -18.00
C HIS A 113 0.63 14.20 -17.59
N PHE A 114 1.54 14.38 -18.56
CA PHE A 114 2.86 14.96 -18.32
C PHE A 114 2.75 16.43 -17.91
N ASN A 115 1.86 17.18 -18.54
CA ASN A 115 1.60 18.58 -18.20
C ASN A 115 1.03 18.71 -16.78
N ARG A 116 0.07 17.85 -16.39
CA ARG A 116 -0.48 17.85 -15.01
C ARG A 116 0.56 17.47 -13.96
N LYS A 117 1.42 16.49 -14.22
CA LYS A 117 2.44 16.04 -13.24
C LYS A 117 3.65 16.97 -13.14
N THR A 118 4.12 17.52 -14.25
CA THR A 118 5.40 18.26 -14.29
C THR A 118 5.23 19.76 -14.52
N GLY A 119 4.02 20.22 -14.86
CA GLY A 119 3.75 21.60 -15.25
C GLY A 119 4.36 22.02 -16.59
N ARG A 120 4.97 21.09 -17.33
CA ARG A 120 5.64 21.36 -18.61
C ARG A 120 4.76 20.93 -19.76
N ARG A 121 4.58 21.82 -20.76
CA ARG A 121 3.93 21.47 -22.03
C ARG A 121 4.88 20.63 -22.88
N ALA A 122 4.42 19.48 -23.33
CA ALA A 122 5.13 18.70 -24.33
C ALA A 122 4.95 19.35 -25.71
N SER A 123 6.05 19.52 -26.45
CA SER A 123 6.03 19.92 -27.86
C SER A 123 6.29 18.69 -28.74
N HIS A 124 5.65 18.63 -29.90
CA HIS A 124 5.97 17.61 -30.89
C HIS A 124 7.28 17.98 -31.60
N GLY A 125 8.23 17.05 -31.62
CA GLY A 125 9.48 17.14 -32.37
C GLY A 125 9.80 15.78 -33.00
N ILE A 126 10.57 15.77 -34.08
CA ILE A 126 11.02 14.54 -34.73
C ILE A 126 12.39 14.16 -34.18
N CYS A 127 12.56 12.90 -33.74
CA CYS A 127 13.87 12.43 -33.31
C CYS A 127 14.81 12.28 -34.53
N PRO A 128 16.14 12.39 -34.35
CA PRO A 128 17.09 12.31 -35.46
C PRO A 128 17.08 10.96 -36.19
N GLU A 129 16.54 9.89 -35.57
CA GLU A 129 16.38 8.60 -36.25
C GLU A 129 15.19 8.59 -37.20
N CYS A 130 14.04 9.12 -36.76
CA CYS A 130 12.85 9.22 -37.60
C CYS A 130 13.08 10.15 -38.80
N SER A 131 13.81 11.26 -38.61
CA SER A 131 14.12 12.17 -39.72
C SER A 131 15.00 11.51 -40.78
N LYS A 132 16.03 10.76 -40.36
CA LYS A 132 16.88 9.99 -41.29
C LYS A 132 16.09 8.95 -42.08
N LYS A 133 15.18 8.24 -41.41
CA LYS A 133 14.35 7.22 -42.06
C LYS A 133 13.43 7.83 -43.12
N MET A 134 12.75 8.93 -42.81
CA MET A 134 11.91 9.63 -43.78
C MET A 134 12.72 10.12 -44.98
N LEU A 135 13.91 10.69 -44.77
CA LEU A 135 14.78 11.12 -45.87
C LEU A 135 15.19 9.94 -46.76
N SER A 136 15.53 8.79 -46.17
CA SER A 136 15.89 7.60 -46.95
C SER A 136 14.72 7.00 -47.73
N GLU A 137 13.49 7.05 -47.21
CA GLU A 137 12.29 6.60 -47.94
C GLU A 137 11.99 7.53 -49.12
N VAL A 138 12.10 8.84 -48.94
CA VAL A 138 11.92 9.84 -50.02
C VAL A 138 12.99 9.70 -51.11
N GLU A 139 14.25 9.46 -50.74
CA GLU A 139 15.33 9.21 -51.71
C GLU A 139 15.17 7.88 -52.47
N ALA A 140 14.56 6.87 -51.85
CA ALA A 140 14.28 5.58 -52.48
C ALA A 140 13.10 5.67 -53.47
N GLU A 141 12.05 6.41 -53.13
CA GLU A 141 10.91 6.66 -54.03
C GLU A 141 11.29 7.57 -55.21
N GLY A 142 12.17 8.56 -54.99
CA GLY A 142 12.66 9.46 -56.05
C GLY A 142 13.64 8.84 -57.06
N LYS A 143 14.05 7.58 -56.87
CA LYS A 143 14.89 6.82 -57.79
C LYS A 143 14.14 5.72 -58.56
N SER A 144 12.83 5.57 -58.34
CA SER A 144 11.93 4.74 -59.13
C SER A 144 11.36 5.50 -60.32
#